data_AF-A0A3B7D7E6-F1
#
_entry.id   AF-A0A3B7D7E6-F1
#
_cell.length_a   1.000
_cell.length_b   1.000
_cell.length_c   1.000
_cell.angle_alpha   90.00
_cell.angle_beta   90.00
_cell.angle_gamma   90.00
#
_symmetry.space_group_name_H-M   'P 1'
#
loop_
_entity.id
_entity.type
_entity.pdbx_description
1 polymer ?
#
loop_
_entity_poly.entity_id
_entity_poly.type
_entity_poly.pdbx_seq_one_letter_code
_entity_poly.pdbx_strand_id
1 'polypeptide(L)'
;MGKKSRIKNKAAKKERMPYVARTFEGLPHEADWIALREFVPSATAVIQLASGRSVRICSLLPGNGAGIVRPDGEIWVGLQVAHNFGDISRDLAYVVETALELEPGQPVPMGDPGVGPRLQDLIDPSSGFEVEVHQGFDYWVEGTEERPETADLLAEANDTVAPTVRLESVESAYWTEMGPQRFLRWVMTEDETPLLDALARLRVRGEDTLGDGTKLIGHFRGHGRLVPVWEFEVDAAALEEPARAFRSRLDVALADDSPLTTEERSARNSIVSRQVTI
;
A
#
# COMPACT_ATOMS: atom_id res chain seq x y z
N MET A 1 -32.10 -59.03 10.44
CA MET A 1 -31.11 -58.31 9.61
C MET A 1 -31.26 -56.82 9.85
N GLY A 2 -30.37 -56.22 10.66
CA GLY A 2 -30.40 -54.79 10.97
C GLY A 2 -29.69 -53.97 9.89
N LYS A 3 -30.40 -52.99 9.30
CA LYS A 3 -29.77 -51.97 8.44
C LYS A 3 -29.20 -50.87 9.35
N LYS A 4 -27.87 -50.87 9.50
CA LYS A 4 -27.11 -49.79 10.15
C LYS A 4 -27.26 -48.51 9.32
N SER A 5 -27.85 -47.47 9.92
CA SER A 5 -27.86 -46.11 9.41
C SER A 5 -26.43 -45.55 9.42
N ARG A 6 -25.93 -45.16 8.24
CA ARG A 6 -24.65 -44.47 8.08
C ARG A 6 -24.90 -42.97 8.25
N ILE A 7 -24.73 -42.46 9.48
CA ILE A 7 -24.63 -41.03 9.72
C ILE A 7 -23.34 -40.57 9.03
N LYS A 8 -23.47 -39.92 7.87
CA LYS A 8 -22.36 -39.22 7.22
C LYS A 8 -22.08 -37.97 8.06
N ASN A 9 -20.95 -37.95 8.77
CA ASN A 9 -20.36 -36.71 9.28
C ASN A 9 -20.09 -35.79 8.08
N LYS A 10 -21.01 -34.87 7.83
CA LYS A 10 -20.82 -33.79 6.86
C LYS A 10 -19.85 -32.82 7.54
N ALA A 11 -18.59 -32.80 7.09
CA ALA A 11 -17.60 -31.85 7.57
C ALA A 11 -18.24 -30.45 7.54
N ALA A 12 -18.07 -29.69 8.63
CA ALA A 12 -18.55 -28.32 8.72
C ALA A 12 -18.04 -27.56 7.49
N LYS A 13 -18.95 -26.87 6.79
CA LYS A 13 -18.59 -26.10 5.60
C LYS A 13 -17.64 -25.01 6.09
N LYS A 14 -16.36 -25.05 5.69
CA LYS A 14 -15.38 -23.98 5.98
C LYS A 14 -16.04 -22.68 5.54
N GLU A 15 -16.32 -21.79 6.49
CA GLU A 15 -16.98 -20.53 6.22
C GLU A 15 -16.03 -19.71 5.35
N ARG A 16 -16.40 -19.51 4.08
CA ARG A 16 -15.56 -18.80 3.13
C ARG A 16 -15.78 -17.31 3.35
N MET A 17 -14.70 -16.64 3.71
CA MET A 17 -14.77 -15.24 4.09
C MET A 17 -15.14 -14.32 2.93
N PRO A 18 -15.89 -13.24 3.20
CA PRO A 18 -16.18 -12.26 2.18
C PRO A 18 -14.92 -11.48 1.81
N TYR A 19 -14.76 -11.23 0.52
CA TYR A 19 -13.76 -10.32 -0.01
C TYR A 19 -14.02 -8.89 0.52
N VAL A 20 -12.97 -8.19 0.93
CA VAL A 20 -13.05 -6.80 1.39
C VAL A 20 -12.26 -5.90 0.44
N ALA A 21 -12.97 -5.08 -0.34
CA ALA A 21 -12.35 -4.19 -1.32
C ALA A 21 -11.49 -3.10 -0.67
N ARG A 22 -11.96 -2.50 0.44
CA ARG A 22 -11.23 -1.50 1.22
C ARG A 22 -10.47 -2.13 2.38
N THR A 23 -9.38 -2.79 2.03
CA THR A 23 -8.54 -3.55 2.95
C THR A 23 -8.00 -2.71 4.12
N PHE A 24 -7.58 -1.47 3.87
CA PHE A 24 -6.90 -0.64 4.88
C PHE A 24 -7.81 0.44 5.47
N GLU A 25 -9.11 0.43 5.15
CA GLU A 25 -10.07 1.37 5.71
C GLU A 25 -10.03 1.37 7.24
N GLY A 26 -9.97 2.55 7.84
CA GLY A 26 -9.92 2.75 9.29
C GLY A 26 -8.52 2.64 9.90
N LEU A 27 -7.48 2.27 9.13
CA LEU A 27 -6.11 2.36 9.62
C LEU A 27 -5.63 3.81 9.61
N PRO A 28 -4.78 4.20 10.59
CA PRO A 28 -4.05 5.44 10.50
C PRO A 28 -3.18 5.43 9.23
N HIS A 29 -3.17 6.55 8.51
CA HIS A 29 -2.41 6.70 7.26
C HIS A 29 -2.73 5.65 6.18
N GLU A 30 -4.01 5.30 5.98
CA GLU A 30 -4.49 4.32 4.98
C GLU A 30 -3.75 4.40 3.63
N ALA A 31 -3.50 5.60 3.13
CA ALA A 31 -2.88 5.82 1.83
C ALA A 31 -1.42 5.33 1.76
N ASP A 32 -0.66 5.43 2.85
CA ASP A 32 0.71 4.94 2.91
C ASP A 32 0.76 3.40 2.98
N TRP A 33 -0.19 2.74 3.67
CA TRP A 33 -0.34 1.28 3.62
C TRP A 33 -0.55 0.78 2.19
N ILE A 34 -1.41 1.46 1.43
CA ILE A 34 -1.67 1.14 0.02
C ILE A 34 -0.40 1.31 -0.81
N ALA A 35 0.33 2.42 -0.62
CA ALA A 35 1.55 2.67 -1.37
C ALA A 35 2.62 1.61 -1.10
N LEU A 36 2.89 1.29 0.16
CA LEU A 36 3.87 0.27 0.55
C LEU A 36 3.45 -1.14 0.10
N ARG A 37 2.14 -1.42 0.07
CA ARG A 37 1.62 -2.71 -0.41
C ARG A 37 1.70 -2.87 -1.92
N GLU A 38 1.49 -1.80 -2.68
CA GLU A 38 1.26 -1.93 -4.12
C GLU A 38 2.47 -1.54 -4.97
N PHE A 39 3.27 -0.53 -4.57
CA PHE A 39 4.22 0.05 -5.53
C PHE A 39 5.47 0.74 -4.96
N VAL A 40 5.58 0.96 -3.64
CA VAL A 40 6.82 1.45 -3.01
C VAL A 40 7.67 0.24 -2.65
N PRO A 41 8.78 -0.03 -3.38
CA PRO A 41 9.48 -1.32 -3.30
C PRO A 41 10.26 -1.48 -1.99
N SER A 42 10.86 -0.38 -1.50
CA SER A 42 11.71 -0.40 -0.32
C SER A 42 11.35 0.73 0.64
N ALA A 43 10.53 0.40 1.64
CA ALA A 43 10.19 1.31 2.71
C ALA A 43 9.83 0.54 3.99
N THR A 44 9.96 1.22 5.12
CA THR A 44 9.55 0.72 6.43
C THR A 44 8.64 1.74 7.12
N ALA A 45 7.84 1.27 8.06
CA ALA A 45 7.10 2.11 9.01
C ALA A 45 6.99 1.36 10.33
N VAL A 46 6.84 2.07 11.44
CA VAL A 46 6.62 1.45 12.76
C VAL A 46 5.20 1.73 13.22
N ILE A 47 4.52 0.67 13.66
CA ILE A 47 3.20 0.75 14.29
C ILE A 47 3.27 0.33 15.75
N GLN A 48 2.33 0.84 16.53
CA GLN A 48 2.05 0.40 17.89
C GLN A 48 0.78 -0.42 17.92
N LEU A 49 0.86 -1.61 18.50
CA LEU A 49 -0.32 -2.42 18.81
C LEU A 49 -0.99 -1.90 20.09
N ALA A 50 -2.30 -2.12 20.22
CA ALA A 50 -3.05 -1.81 21.43
C ALA A 50 -2.52 -2.56 22.68
N SER A 51 -1.75 -3.63 22.49
CA SER A 51 -1.04 -4.34 23.56
C SER A 51 0.23 -3.61 24.05
N GLY A 52 0.65 -2.52 23.39
CA GLY A 52 1.88 -1.77 23.67
C GLY A 52 3.13 -2.33 23.00
N ARG A 53 3.01 -3.33 22.13
CA ARG A 53 4.12 -3.89 21.34
C ARG A 53 4.29 -3.10 20.04
N SER A 54 5.54 -2.77 19.71
CA SER A 54 5.91 -2.23 18.40
C SER A 54 6.02 -3.35 17.35
N VAL A 55 5.58 -3.06 16.13
CA VAL A 55 5.81 -3.90 14.94
C VAL A 55 6.38 -3.02 13.84
N ARG A 56 7.44 -3.48 13.16
CA ARG A 56 7.95 -2.83 11.95
C ARG A 56 7.24 -3.41 10.73
N ILE A 57 6.63 -2.55 9.95
CA ILE A 57 6.03 -2.85 8.67
C ILE A 57 7.07 -2.60 7.59
N CYS A 58 7.25 -3.53 6.69
CA CYS A 58 8.19 -3.45 5.58
C CYS A 58 7.41 -3.60 4.27
N SER A 59 7.73 -2.81 3.25
CA SER A 59 7.21 -3.04 1.89
C SER A 59 7.47 -4.48 1.47
N LEU A 60 8.69 -4.97 1.66
CA LEU A 60 9.11 -6.30 1.23
C LEU A 60 10.08 -6.90 2.26
N LEU A 61 9.93 -8.19 2.54
CA LEU A 61 10.88 -8.97 3.33
C LEU A 61 11.65 -9.93 2.41
N PRO A 62 12.87 -10.37 2.78
CA PRO A 62 13.62 -11.34 1.98
C PRO A 62 12.74 -12.53 1.56
N GLY A 63 12.76 -12.85 0.25
CA GLY A 63 11.96 -13.94 -0.31
C GLY A 63 10.44 -13.70 -0.30
N ASN A 64 9.98 -12.45 -0.17
CA ASN A 64 8.57 -12.06 -0.03
C ASN A 64 7.87 -12.74 1.15
N GLY A 65 8.62 -12.89 2.26
CA GLY A 65 8.11 -13.47 3.51
C GLY A 65 6.97 -12.65 4.12
N ALA A 66 6.06 -13.32 4.82
CA ALA A 66 4.92 -12.67 5.48
C ALA A 66 5.34 -11.88 6.73
N GLY A 67 6.26 -12.43 7.52
CA GLY A 67 6.81 -11.78 8.69
C GLY A 67 8.03 -12.54 9.24
N ILE A 68 8.74 -11.91 10.18
CA ILE A 68 9.86 -12.50 10.90
C ILE A 68 9.96 -11.89 12.30
N VAL A 69 10.23 -12.73 13.31
CA VAL A 69 10.72 -12.25 14.61
C VAL A 69 12.24 -12.27 14.54
N ARG A 70 12.88 -11.11 14.62
CA ARG A 70 14.33 -10.96 14.53
C ARG A 70 15.03 -11.51 15.78
N PRO A 71 16.36 -11.76 15.72
CA PRO A 71 17.11 -12.27 16.88
C PRO A 71 17.07 -11.37 18.12
N ASP A 72 16.88 -10.07 17.95
CA ASP A 72 16.69 -9.07 19.02
C ASP A 72 15.24 -8.98 19.53
N GLY A 73 14.32 -9.75 18.95
CA GLY A 73 12.91 -9.80 19.31
C GLY A 73 12.02 -8.78 18.60
N GLU A 74 12.55 -7.96 17.68
CA GLU A 74 11.72 -7.11 16.84
C GLU A 74 10.83 -7.94 15.91
N ILE A 75 9.57 -7.53 15.76
CA ILE A 75 8.63 -8.17 14.84
C ILE A 75 8.57 -7.35 13.57
N TRP A 76 8.86 -7.98 12.44
CA TRP A 76 8.77 -7.38 11.12
C TRP A 76 7.68 -8.07 10.30
N VAL A 77 6.87 -7.29 9.59
CA VAL A 77 5.75 -7.79 8.76
C VAL A 77 5.89 -7.24 7.34
N GLY A 78 5.86 -8.13 6.36
CA GLY A 78 5.97 -7.80 4.94
C GLY A 78 4.61 -7.50 4.31
N LEU A 79 4.52 -6.41 3.54
CA LEU A 79 3.30 -6.04 2.82
C LEU A 79 3.22 -6.69 1.44
N GLN A 80 4.29 -6.73 0.67
CA GLN A 80 4.34 -7.29 -0.68
C GLN A 80 4.58 -8.80 -0.62
N VAL A 81 3.48 -9.54 -0.53
CA VAL A 81 3.46 -10.99 -0.37
C VAL A 81 2.61 -11.65 -1.46
N ALA A 82 2.94 -12.90 -1.80
CA ALA A 82 2.25 -13.65 -2.85
C ALA A 82 0.89 -14.20 -2.42
N HIS A 83 0.64 -14.34 -1.11
CA HIS A 83 -0.62 -14.88 -0.59
C HIS A 83 -1.72 -13.81 -0.58
N ASN A 84 -2.97 -14.27 -0.68
CA ASN A 84 -4.17 -13.44 -0.55
C ASN A 84 -5.36 -14.33 -0.19
N PHE A 85 -5.86 -14.20 1.03
CA PHE A 85 -7.02 -14.98 1.49
C PHE A 85 -8.34 -14.19 1.45
N GLY A 86 -8.36 -13.05 0.77
CA GLY A 86 -9.55 -12.25 0.44
C GLY A 86 -9.67 -10.93 1.22
N ASP A 87 -9.06 -10.84 2.39
CA ASP A 87 -8.97 -9.62 3.21
C ASP A 87 -7.53 -9.47 3.71
N ILE A 88 -6.69 -8.73 2.98
CA ILE A 88 -5.27 -8.57 3.30
C ILE A 88 -5.04 -8.00 4.71
N SER A 89 -5.97 -7.19 5.26
CA SER A 89 -5.82 -6.69 6.64
C SER A 89 -5.90 -7.82 7.66
N ARG A 90 -6.68 -8.86 7.38
CA ARG A 90 -6.76 -10.06 8.20
C ARG A 90 -5.55 -10.96 8.03
N ASP A 91 -5.04 -11.07 6.81
CA ASP A 91 -3.78 -11.77 6.55
C ASP A 91 -2.66 -11.13 7.40
N LEU A 92 -2.60 -9.79 7.45
CA LEU A 92 -1.65 -9.06 8.29
C LEU A 92 -1.91 -9.24 9.80
N ALA A 93 -3.18 -9.22 10.23
CA ALA A 93 -3.52 -9.49 11.64
C ALA A 93 -3.04 -10.88 12.08
N TYR A 94 -3.28 -11.89 11.26
CA TYR A 94 -2.81 -13.25 11.52
C TYR A 94 -1.29 -13.34 11.62
N VAL A 95 -0.57 -12.65 10.73
CA VAL A 95 0.91 -12.59 10.79
C VAL A 95 1.38 -11.94 12.08
N VAL A 96 0.78 -10.82 12.48
CA VAL A 96 1.12 -10.11 13.72
C VAL A 96 0.85 -11.00 14.94
N GLU A 97 -0.33 -11.59 15.05
CA GLU A 97 -0.70 -12.48 16.16
C GLU A 97 0.22 -13.69 16.25
N THR A 98 0.52 -14.32 15.10
CA THR A 98 1.46 -15.45 15.06
C THR A 98 2.84 -15.01 15.52
N ALA A 99 3.34 -13.86 15.06
CA ALA A 99 4.66 -13.36 15.42
C ALA A 99 4.80 -13.05 16.93
N LEU A 100 3.71 -12.65 17.60
CA LEU A 100 3.70 -12.39 19.03
C LEU A 100 3.93 -13.65 19.88
N GLU A 101 3.68 -14.84 19.32
CA GLU A 101 3.84 -16.14 19.98
C GLU A 101 5.14 -16.87 19.61
N LEU A 102 5.88 -16.38 18.61
CA LEU A 102 7.11 -17.00 18.14
C LEU A 102 8.34 -16.58 18.96
N GLU A 103 9.33 -17.48 18.99
CA GLU A 103 10.63 -17.19 19.58
C GLU A 103 11.48 -16.30 18.62
N PRO A 104 12.39 -15.47 19.15
CA PRO A 104 13.32 -14.69 18.33
C PRO A 104 14.11 -15.52 17.31
N GLY A 105 14.29 -14.97 16.12
CA GLY A 105 15.00 -15.60 15.00
C GLY A 105 14.14 -16.49 14.11
N GLN A 106 12.81 -16.49 14.26
CA GLN A 106 11.90 -17.35 13.51
C GLN A 106 11.12 -16.57 12.43
N PRO A 107 11.06 -17.07 11.18
CA PRO A 107 10.12 -16.54 10.18
C PRO A 107 8.69 -16.90 10.57
N VAL A 108 7.75 -16.02 10.25
CA VAL A 108 6.32 -16.25 10.51
C VAL A 108 5.75 -17.19 9.43
N PRO A 109 5.26 -18.39 9.79
CA PRO A 109 4.65 -19.29 8.83
C PRO A 109 3.28 -18.75 8.40
N MET A 110 3.05 -18.65 7.09
CA MET A 110 1.74 -18.25 6.57
C MET A 110 0.83 -19.45 6.36
N GLY A 111 -0.37 -19.41 6.94
CA GLY A 111 -1.47 -20.33 6.71
C GLY A 111 -2.74 -19.60 6.30
N ASP A 112 -3.81 -20.33 5.99
CA ASP A 112 -5.14 -19.73 5.81
C ASP A 112 -5.61 -19.16 7.16
N PRO A 113 -5.74 -17.84 7.30
CA PRO A 113 -6.01 -17.21 8.60
C PRO A 113 -7.40 -17.55 9.13
N GLY A 114 -8.31 -18.00 8.27
CA GLY A 114 -9.71 -18.21 8.65
C GLY A 114 -10.35 -16.93 9.19
N VAL A 115 -11.45 -17.08 9.92
CA VAL A 115 -12.15 -15.94 10.55
C VAL A 115 -11.39 -15.47 11.78
N GLY A 116 -11.27 -14.16 11.98
CA GLY A 116 -10.50 -13.56 13.07
C GLY A 116 -10.67 -12.03 13.18
N PRO A 117 -9.75 -11.32 13.82
CA PRO A 117 -9.68 -9.86 13.76
C PRO A 117 -9.16 -9.38 12.39
N ARG A 118 -9.29 -8.08 12.13
CA ARG A 118 -8.52 -7.36 11.12
C ARG A 118 -7.40 -6.58 11.81
N LEU A 119 -6.42 -6.09 11.05
CA LEU A 119 -5.31 -5.33 11.61
C LEU A 119 -5.78 -4.06 12.36
N GLN A 120 -6.88 -3.45 11.90
CA GLN A 120 -7.55 -2.33 12.57
C GLN A 120 -7.93 -2.64 14.02
N ASP A 121 -8.23 -3.89 14.33
CA ASP A 121 -8.64 -4.31 15.68
C ASP A 121 -7.44 -4.50 16.61
N LEU A 122 -6.21 -4.59 16.07
CA LEU A 122 -4.98 -4.84 16.82
C LEU A 122 -4.13 -3.58 17.04
N ILE A 123 -4.22 -2.60 16.14
CA ILE A 123 -3.42 -1.38 16.16
C ILE A 123 -3.97 -0.38 17.18
N ASP A 124 -3.08 0.29 17.92
CA ASP A 124 -3.46 1.45 18.73
C ASP A 124 -3.97 2.56 17.79
N PRO A 125 -5.21 3.07 17.96
CA PRO A 125 -5.74 4.14 17.11
C PRO A 125 -4.92 5.43 17.09
N SER A 126 -4.05 5.62 18.11
CA SER A 126 -3.09 6.72 18.20
C SER A 126 -1.71 6.42 17.61
N SER A 127 -1.50 5.20 17.11
CA SER A 127 -0.28 4.79 16.44
C SER A 127 0.02 5.71 15.26
N GLY A 128 1.26 6.17 15.16
CA GLY A 128 1.79 6.76 13.94
C GLY A 128 1.97 5.70 12.84
N PHE A 129 2.38 6.19 11.67
CA PHE A 129 2.85 5.38 10.54
C PHE A 129 3.88 6.22 9.76
N GLU A 130 5.01 6.52 10.40
CA GLU A 130 6.07 7.30 9.76
C GLU A 130 6.80 6.41 8.75
N VAL A 131 6.60 6.69 7.47
CA VAL A 131 7.23 5.97 6.37
C VAL A 131 8.67 6.46 6.17
N GLU A 132 9.61 5.52 6.22
CA GLU A 132 10.99 5.71 5.82
C GLU A 132 11.22 4.97 4.49
N VAL A 133 11.58 5.70 3.44
CA VAL A 133 11.89 5.13 2.12
C VAL A 133 13.40 4.89 2.03
N HIS A 134 13.77 3.67 1.63
CA HIS A 134 15.16 3.24 1.52
C HIS A 134 15.61 3.23 0.06
N GLN A 135 16.90 3.49 -0.18
CA GLN A 135 17.48 3.41 -1.54
C GLN A 135 17.54 1.96 -2.06
N GLY A 136 17.67 1.00 -1.15
CA GLY A 136 17.73 -0.42 -1.41
C GLY A 136 17.23 -1.18 -0.20
N PHE A 137 17.63 -2.44 -0.06
CA PHE A 137 17.18 -3.36 0.98
C PHE A 137 18.20 -3.56 2.10
N ASP A 138 19.19 -2.67 2.22
CA ASP A 138 20.26 -2.76 3.24
C ASP A 138 19.70 -2.87 4.66
N TYR A 139 18.52 -2.28 4.91
CA TYR A 139 17.82 -2.40 6.19
C TYR A 139 17.57 -3.87 6.60
N TRP A 140 17.42 -4.82 5.67
CA TRP A 140 17.21 -6.25 5.97
C TRP A 140 18.29 -6.86 6.86
N VAL A 141 19.53 -6.37 6.74
CA VAL A 141 20.69 -6.93 7.44
C VAL A 141 21.16 -6.07 8.62
N GLU A 142 20.54 -4.92 8.88
CA GLU A 142 20.89 -4.06 10.01
C GLU A 142 20.81 -4.82 11.32
N GLY A 143 21.87 -4.81 12.13
CA GLY A 143 21.89 -5.52 13.42
C GLY A 143 22.01 -7.05 13.33
N THR A 144 22.27 -7.61 12.15
CA THR A 144 22.63 -9.03 11.97
C THR A 144 24.10 -9.21 11.61
N GLU A 145 24.65 -10.39 11.91
CA GLU A 145 25.98 -10.77 11.41
C GLU A 145 25.94 -10.98 9.89
N GLU A 146 26.88 -10.36 9.17
CA GLU A 146 27.01 -10.52 7.73
C GLU A 146 27.30 -11.98 7.36
N ARG A 147 26.45 -12.54 6.50
CA ARG A 147 26.64 -13.88 5.92
C ARG A 147 26.74 -13.77 4.40
N PRO A 148 27.72 -14.43 3.74
CA PRO A 148 27.93 -14.31 2.29
C PRO A 148 26.67 -14.64 1.46
N GLU A 149 25.94 -15.69 1.85
CA GLU A 149 24.68 -16.10 1.21
C GLU A 149 23.57 -15.03 1.29
N THR A 150 23.58 -14.21 2.35
CA THR A 150 22.64 -13.09 2.52
C THR A 150 23.07 -11.88 1.70
N ALA A 151 24.38 -11.68 1.53
CA ALA A 151 24.93 -10.58 0.72
C ALA A 151 24.59 -10.74 -0.77
N ASP A 152 24.70 -11.95 -1.32
CA ASP A 152 24.35 -12.20 -2.73
C ASP A 152 22.85 -11.96 -3.00
N LEU A 153 21.97 -12.45 -2.10
CA LEU A 153 20.52 -12.21 -2.19
C LEU A 153 20.16 -10.73 -2.06
N LEU A 154 20.85 -10.00 -1.19
CA LEU A 154 20.67 -8.56 -1.02
C LEU A 154 21.10 -7.79 -2.28
N ALA A 155 22.25 -8.15 -2.86
CA ALA A 155 22.72 -7.55 -4.10
C ALA A 155 21.73 -7.78 -5.26
N GLU A 156 21.23 -9.01 -5.42
CA GLU A 156 20.21 -9.34 -6.43
C GLU A 156 18.92 -8.54 -6.21
N ALA A 157 18.46 -8.39 -4.97
CA ALA A 157 17.28 -7.59 -4.66
C ALA A 157 17.50 -6.11 -5.01
N ASN A 158 18.67 -5.55 -4.66
CA ASN A 158 19.03 -4.17 -4.94
C ASN A 158 19.16 -3.87 -6.44
N ASP A 159 19.58 -4.82 -7.27
CA ASP A 159 19.63 -4.63 -8.73
C ASP A 159 18.24 -4.42 -9.37
N THR A 160 17.17 -4.78 -8.66
CA THR A 160 15.78 -4.68 -9.15
C THR A 160 14.99 -3.52 -8.53
N VAL A 161 15.54 -2.84 -7.52
CA VAL A 161 14.81 -1.78 -6.80
C VAL A 161 14.64 -0.55 -7.69
N ALA A 162 13.40 -0.07 -7.84
CA ALA A 162 13.13 1.20 -8.49
C ALA A 162 13.39 2.35 -7.49
N PRO A 163 14.30 3.30 -7.79
CA PRO A 163 14.51 4.48 -6.94
C PRO A 163 13.16 5.15 -6.65
N THR A 164 12.91 5.42 -5.37
CA THR A 164 11.63 5.95 -4.91
C THR A 164 11.88 7.04 -3.88
N VAL A 165 11.09 8.11 -3.95
CA VAL A 165 11.13 9.23 -2.99
C VAL A 165 9.70 9.57 -2.60
N ARG A 166 9.43 9.66 -1.29
CA ARG A 166 8.17 10.19 -0.78
C ARG A 166 8.24 11.71 -0.77
N LEU A 167 7.23 12.39 -1.31
CA LEU A 167 7.13 13.85 -1.18
C LEU A 167 6.75 14.22 0.26
N GLU A 168 7.28 15.33 0.76
CA GLU A 168 7.03 15.83 2.11
C GLU A 168 5.90 16.87 2.16
N SER A 169 5.66 17.55 1.04
CA SER A 169 4.67 18.63 0.94
C SER A 169 3.22 18.18 1.01
N VAL A 170 2.96 16.91 0.71
CA VAL A 170 1.63 16.29 0.59
C VAL A 170 1.66 14.86 1.10
N GLU A 171 0.51 14.34 1.52
CA GLU A 171 0.41 12.97 2.01
C GLU A 171 0.44 11.94 0.85
N SER A 172 1.20 10.87 1.04
CA SER A 172 1.17 9.64 0.23
C SER A 172 1.38 9.81 -1.28
N ALA A 173 2.23 10.77 -1.66
CA ALA A 173 2.70 10.94 -3.04
C ALA A 173 4.14 10.43 -3.17
N TYR A 174 4.35 9.48 -4.09
CA TYR A 174 5.62 8.79 -4.26
C TYR A 174 6.14 8.96 -5.68
N TRP A 175 7.27 9.63 -5.78
CA TRP A 175 8.06 9.72 -7.00
C TRP A 175 8.83 8.42 -7.20
N THR A 176 8.93 7.95 -8.44
CA THR A 176 9.77 6.80 -8.79
C THR A 176 10.41 6.96 -10.15
N GLU A 177 11.58 6.35 -10.33
CA GLU A 177 12.25 6.21 -11.61
C GLU A 177 12.14 4.77 -12.12
N MET A 178 11.61 4.61 -13.33
CA MET A 178 11.41 3.32 -14.00
C MET A 178 11.99 3.40 -15.42
N GLY A 179 13.25 2.97 -15.56
CA GLY A 179 13.98 3.12 -16.82
C GLY A 179 14.15 4.60 -17.18
N PRO A 180 13.75 5.05 -18.38
CA PRO A 180 13.86 6.46 -18.76
C PRO A 180 12.72 7.33 -18.23
N GLN A 181 11.66 6.73 -17.68
CA GLN A 181 10.45 7.46 -17.28
C GLN A 181 10.42 7.68 -15.77
N ARG A 182 9.82 8.80 -15.36
CA ARG A 182 9.58 9.12 -13.95
C ARG A 182 8.11 9.32 -13.71
N PHE A 183 7.64 8.83 -12.57
CA PHE A 183 6.23 8.86 -12.22
C PHE A 183 6.00 9.38 -10.82
N LEU A 184 4.93 10.15 -10.61
CA LEU A 184 4.37 10.41 -9.30
C LEU A 184 3.10 9.59 -9.19
N ARG A 185 3.09 8.62 -8.27
CA ARG A 185 1.94 7.80 -7.91
C ARG A 185 1.41 8.33 -6.60
N TRP A 186 0.19 8.86 -6.61
CA TRP A 186 -0.38 9.54 -5.45
C TRP A 186 -1.65 8.84 -4.98
N VAL A 187 -1.58 8.20 -3.82
CA VAL A 187 -2.77 7.57 -3.24
C VAL A 187 -3.67 8.64 -2.64
N MET A 188 -4.89 8.76 -3.15
CA MET A 188 -5.86 9.75 -2.71
C MET A 188 -6.96 9.10 -1.87
N THR A 189 -7.22 9.67 -0.69
CA THR A 189 -8.14 9.13 0.33
C THR A 189 -9.59 9.59 0.15
N GLU A 190 -9.85 10.42 -0.84
CA GLU A 190 -11.20 10.81 -1.24
C GLU A 190 -11.96 9.64 -1.86
N ASP A 191 -13.28 9.72 -1.85
CA ASP A 191 -14.13 8.78 -2.56
C ASP A 191 -13.92 8.91 -4.08
N GLU A 192 -13.98 7.78 -4.78
CA GLU A 192 -13.61 7.71 -6.19
C GLU A 192 -14.45 8.65 -7.07
N THR A 193 -15.76 8.72 -6.86
CA THR A 193 -16.64 9.55 -7.70
C THR A 193 -16.37 11.05 -7.51
N PRO A 194 -16.38 11.62 -6.29
CA PRO A 194 -15.97 13.01 -6.07
C PRO A 194 -14.59 13.34 -6.61
N LEU A 195 -13.61 12.44 -6.44
CA LEU A 195 -12.26 12.65 -6.94
C LEU A 195 -12.20 12.70 -8.47
N LEU A 196 -12.87 11.78 -9.16
CA LEU A 196 -12.95 11.77 -10.61
C LEU A 196 -13.68 13.01 -11.16
N ASP A 197 -14.72 13.47 -10.48
CA ASP A 197 -15.42 14.70 -10.83
C ASP A 197 -14.49 15.93 -10.68
N ALA A 198 -13.77 16.03 -9.57
CA ALA A 198 -12.82 17.12 -9.33
C ALA A 198 -11.65 17.13 -10.34
N LEU A 199 -11.06 15.96 -10.65
CA LEU A 199 -10.03 15.83 -11.68
C LEU A 199 -10.56 16.21 -13.07
N ALA A 200 -11.82 15.89 -13.38
CA ALA A 200 -12.45 16.27 -14.64
C ALA A 200 -12.63 17.80 -14.76
N ARG A 201 -13.02 18.47 -13.67
CA ARG A 201 -13.09 19.94 -13.60
C ARG A 201 -11.72 20.56 -13.84
N LEU A 202 -10.68 20.06 -13.18
CA LEU A 202 -9.30 20.52 -13.38
C LEU A 202 -8.83 20.31 -14.82
N ARG A 203 -9.12 19.15 -15.41
CA ARG A 203 -8.76 18.83 -16.80
C ARG A 203 -9.38 19.81 -17.79
N VAL A 204 -10.65 20.17 -17.64
CA VAL A 204 -11.31 21.13 -18.53
C VAL A 204 -10.68 22.52 -18.43
N ARG A 205 -10.17 22.90 -17.25
CA ARG A 205 -9.42 24.15 -17.04
C ARG A 205 -7.95 24.08 -17.45
N GLY A 206 -7.43 22.91 -17.82
CA GLY A 206 -6.00 22.69 -18.07
C GLY A 206 -5.15 22.76 -16.80
N GLU A 207 -5.74 22.47 -15.64
CA GLU A 207 -5.13 22.58 -14.31
C GLU A 207 -4.80 21.22 -13.68
N ASP A 208 -4.95 20.12 -14.42
CA ASP A 208 -4.70 18.76 -13.92
C ASP A 208 -3.23 18.34 -13.97
N THR A 209 -2.33 19.25 -14.33
CA THR A 209 -0.88 19.05 -14.33
C THR A 209 -0.25 19.51 -13.01
N LEU A 210 0.92 18.96 -12.69
CA LEU A 210 1.80 19.38 -11.61
C LEU A 210 2.82 20.43 -12.10
N GLY A 211 2.41 21.34 -12.99
CA GLY A 211 3.29 22.33 -13.62
C GLY A 211 3.80 21.90 -15.00
N ASP A 212 4.68 22.72 -15.56
CA ASP A 212 5.16 22.57 -16.93
C ASP A 212 5.93 21.25 -17.13
N GLY A 213 5.64 20.55 -18.23
CA GLY A 213 6.28 19.27 -18.55
C GLY A 213 5.74 18.07 -17.76
N THR A 214 4.69 18.24 -16.97
CA THR A 214 4.03 17.15 -16.24
C THR A 214 2.71 16.77 -16.91
N LYS A 215 2.35 15.49 -16.87
CA LYS A 215 1.15 14.98 -17.53
C LYS A 215 0.45 13.93 -16.68
N LEU A 216 -0.82 14.13 -16.37
CA LEU A 216 -1.67 13.07 -15.81
C LEU A 216 -1.93 12.01 -16.89
N ILE A 217 -1.22 10.90 -16.82
CA ILE A 217 -1.27 9.85 -17.85
C ILE A 217 -2.42 8.87 -17.65
N GLY A 218 -2.87 8.71 -16.41
CA GLY A 218 -3.94 7.81 -16.05
C GLY A 218 -4.04 7.60 -14.56
N HIS A 219 -4.66 6.49 -14.17
CA HIS A 219 -4.80 6.10 -12.78
C HIS A 219 -4.90 4.58 -12.66
N PHE A 220 -4.71 4.04 -11.45
CA PHE A 220 -5.12 2.69 -11.10
C PHE A 220 -5.92 2.71 -9.80
N ARG A 221 -6.40 1.54 -9.37
CA ARG A 221 -7.10 1.36 -8.09
C ARG A 221 -6.27 0.46 -7.19
N GLY A 222 -6.04 0.88 -5.96
CA GLY A 222 -5.38 0.10 -4.92
C GLY A 222 -6.27 0.07 -3.69
N HIS A 223 -6.68 -1.12 -3.26
CA HIS A 223 -7.52 -1.33 -2.05
C HIS A 223 -8.72 -0.37 -1.91
N GLY A 224 -9.42 -0.13 -3.02
CA GLY A 224 -10.60 0.73 -3.07
C GLY A 224 -10.33 2.24 -3.03
N ARG A 225 -9.07 2.66 -3.19
CA ARG A 225 -8.67 4.05 -3.44
C ARG A 225 -8.15 4.24 -4.86
N LEU A 226 -8.27 5.46 -5.36
CA LEU A 226 -7.73 5.85 -6.65
C LEU A 226 -6.27 6.29 -6.47
N VAL A 227 -5.43 5.90 -7.42
CA VAL A 227 -4.04 6.35 -7.49
C VAL A 227 -3.81 7.00 -8.85
N PRO A 228 -4.01 8.32 -8.97
CA PRO A 228 -3.64 9.04 -10.17
C PRO A 228 -2.12 9.03 -10.37
N VAL A 229 -1.70 9.00 -11.64
CA VAL A 229 -0.29 8.87 -12.04
C VAL A 229 0.10 9.99 -12.98
N TRP A 230 1.11 10.76 -12.59
CA TRP A 230 1.73 11.76 -13.45
C TRP A 230 3.06 11.27 -13.99
N GLU A 231 3.33 11.56 -15.26
CA GLU A 231 4.63 11.40 -15.92
C GLU A 231 5.31 12.78 -16.04
N PHE A 232 6.62 12.81 -15.85
CA PHE A 232 7.45 14.02 -15.96
C PHE A 232 8.95 13.66 -16.08
N GLU A 233 9.79 14.68 -16.27
CA GLU A 233 11.24 14.52 -16.45
C GLU A 233 12.07 15.01 -15.25
N VAL A 234 11.43 15.68 -14.28
CA VAL A 234 12.11 16.33 -13.14
C VAL A 234 12.32 15.39 -11.95
N ASP A 235 13.29 15.72 -11.11
CA ASP A 235 13.56 15.03 -9.84
C ASP A 235 12.47 15.32 -8.80
N ALA A 236 12.37 14.45 -7.79
CA ALA A 236 11.33 14.51 -6.75
C ALA A 236 11.25 15.88 -6.04
N ALA A 237 12.39 16.48 -5.70
CA ALA A 237 12.44 17.77 -4.99
C ALA A 237 11.78 18.91 -5.77
N ALA A 238 11.79 18.85 -7.10
CA ALA A 238 11.15 19.86 -7.95
C ALA A 238 9.61 19.74 -7.95
N LEU A 239 9.05 18.64 -7.44
CA LEU A 239 7.61 18.41 -7.38
C LEU A 239 6.96 18.85 -6.06
N GLU A 240 7.73 19.21 -5.03
CA GLU A 240 7.17 19.57 -3.73
C GLU A 240 6.20 20.77 -3.79
N GLU A 241 6.67 21.88 -4.35
CA GLU A 241 5.84 23.08 -4.56
C GLU A 241 4.66 22.80 -5.52
N PRO A 242 4.88 22.19 -6.71
CA PRO A 242 3.77 21.88 -7.60
C PRO A 242 2.73 20.90 -7.05
N ALA A 243 3.13 19.89 -6.27
CA ALA A 243 2.21 18.95 -5.63
C ALA A 243 1.33 19.66 -4.59
N ARG A 244 1.92 20.52 -3.77
CA ARG A 244 1.18 21.37 -2.82
C ARG A 244 0.18 22.29 -3.53
N ALA A 245 0.61 22.94 -4.61
CA ALA A 245 -0.24 23.81 -5.41
C ALA A 245 -1.39 23.03 -6.08
N PHE A 246 -1.11 21.84 -6.60
CA PHE A 246 -2.13 20.95 -7.14
C PHE A 246 -3.12 20.50 -6.07
N ARG A 247 -2.67 20.10 -4.88
CA ARG A 247 -3.53 19.75 -3.75
C ARG A 247 -4.52 20.86 -3.45
N SER A 248 -4.04 22.11 -3.39
CA SER A 248 -4.88 23.29 -3.14
C SER A 248 -5.96 23.48 -4.21
N ARG A 249 -5.63 23.28 -5.49
CA ARG A 249 -6.61 23.35 -6.59
C ARG A 249 -7.60 22.18 -6.55
N LEU A 250 -7.14 20.99 -6.18
CA LEU A 250 -7.97 19.80 -6.04
C LEU A 250 -8.98 19.98 -4.91
N ASP A 251 -8.57 20.54 -3.77
CA ASP A 251 -9.47 20.84 -2.64
C ASP A 251 -10.60 21.79 -3.06
N VAL A 252 -10.28 22.82 -3.83
CA VAL A 252 -11.29 23.74 -4.40
C VAL A 252 -12.24 22.99 -5.34
N ALA A 253 -11.72 22.13 -6.20
CA ALA A 253 -12.53 21.36 -7.16
C ALA A 253 -13.40 20.27 -6.50
N LEU A 254 -12.96 19.72 -5.36
CA LEU A 254 -13.70 18.76 -4.54
C LEU A 254 -14.83 19.43 -3.75
N ALA A 255 -14.63 20.67 -3.32
CA ALA A 255 -15.66 21.46 -2.62
C ALA A 255 -16.79 21.93 -3.55
N ASP A 256 -16.60 21.84 -4.86
CA ASP A 256 -17.62 22.18 -5.86
C ASP A 256 -18.63 21.03 -6.02
N ASP A 257 -19.85 21.27 -5.52
CA ASP A 257 -20.99 20.34 -5.59
C ASP A 257 -21.89 20.56 -6.82
N SER A 258 -21.53 21.50 -7.69
CA SER A 258 -22.32 21.79 -8.89
C SER A 258 -22.30 20.60 -9.86
N PRO A 259 -23.43 20.31 -10.55
CA PRO A 259 -23.47 19.24 -11.54
C PRO A 259 -22.45 19.46 -12.65
N LEU A 260 -21.72 18.40 -13.02
CA LEU A 260 -20.76 18.46 -14.11
C LEU A 260 -21.41 18.94 -15.43
N THR A 261 -20.73 19.88 -16.07
CA THR A 261 -20.99 20.31 -17.45
C THR A 261 -20.82 19.16 -18.44
N THR A 262 -21.22 19.38 -19.69
CA THR A 262 -21.07 18.35 -20.73
C THR A 262 -19.60 18.04 -21.02
N GLU A 263 -18.77 19.08 -21.03
CA GLU A 263 -17.33 19.03 -21.22
C GLU A 263 -16.66 18.27 -20.07
N GLU A 264 -17.02 18.56 -18.82
CA GLU A 264 -16.48 17.86 -17.65
C GLU A 264 -16.92 16.40 -17.59
N ARG A 265 -18.17 16.07 -17.95
CA ARG A 265 -18.62 14.67 -18.07
C ARG A 265 -17.80 13.91 -19.12
N SER A 266 -17.47 14.55 -20.24
CA SER A 266 -16.60 13.97 -21.27
C SER A 266 -15.17 13.77 -20.76
N ALA A 267 -14.62 14.77 -20.06
CA ALA A 267 -13.30 14.70 -19.44
C ALA A 267 -13.21 13.57 -18.41
N ARG A 268 -14.23 13.42 -17.56
CA ARG A 268 -14.34 12.33 -16.58
C ARG A 268 -14.32 10.97 -17.25
N ASN A 269 -15.12 10.77 -18.30
CA ASN A 269 -15.14 9.50 -19.04
C ASN A 269 -13.77 9.20 -19.67
N SER A 270 -13.07 10.23 -20.17
CA SER A 270 -11.70 10.06 -20.67
C SER A 270 -10.73 9.64 -19.56
N ILE A 271 -10.79 10.26 -18.38
CA ILE A 271 -9.95 9.89 -17.23
C ILE A 271 -10.22 8.44 -16.82
N VAL A 272 -11.49 8.06 -16.65
CA VAL A 272 -11.90 6.69 -16.29
C VAL A 272 -11.39 5.65 -17.27
N SER A 273 -11.31 5.98 -18.57
CA SER A 273 -10.81 5.07 -19.60
C SER A 273 -9.28 4.89 -19.59
N ARG A 274 -8.53 5.76 -18.88
CA ARG A 274 -7.06 5.74 -18.80
C ARG A 274 -6.59 4.97 -17.58
N GLN A 275 -6.97 3.70 -17.50
CA GLN A 275 -6.44 2.81 -16.48
C GLN A 275 -5.01 2.39 -16.86
N VAL A 276 -4.05 2.61 -15.96
CA VAL A 276 -2.68 2.11 -16.10
C VAL A 276 -2.51 0.81 -15.32
N THR A 277 -1.57 -0.02 -15.74
CA THR A 277 -1.19 -1.24 -15.02
C THR A 277 -0.03 -0.91 -14.07
N ILE A 278 -0.05 -1.50 -12.88
CA ILE A 278 1.09 -1.53 -11.94
C ILE A 278 2.09 -2.58 -12.41
#